data_AF-A0A7D9H5H2-F1
#
_entry.id   AF-A0A7D9H5H2-F1
#
_cell.length_a   1.000
_cell.length_b   1.000
_cell.length_c   1.000
_cell.angle_alpha   90.00
_cell.angle_beta   90.00
_cell.angle_gamma   90.00
#
_symmetry.space_group_name_H-M   'P 1'
#
loop_
_entity.id
_entity.type
_entity.pdbx_description
1 polymer ?
#
loop_
_entity_poly.entity_id
_entity_poly.type
_entity_poly.pdbx_seq_one_letter_code
_entity_poly.pdbx_strand_id
1 'polypeptide(L)'
;KNLEEMFTQMGLNVFIHENCTAQVMRDVIEDFTKYKECDMCFTFIMSHGREDNNETYISGIDDLEVPSSWIESRFNNYNCRLYHKKPKLLIYQVCRGPRSYEDMLIGHSTMYGYKAHRDPDRGTWYIELICMVFMEHAHDTHVEELLKRVDVGLRKRISEDSVQTSTFTNHGFHNCYIHPGIYEE
;
A
#
# COMPACT_ATOMS: atom_id res chain seq x y z
N LYS A 1 -7.14 22.88 -8.41
CA LYS A 1 -6.23 24.05 -8.43
C LYS A 1 -4.88 23.78 -7.76
N ASN A 2 -4.78 23.57 -6.44
CA ASN A 2 -3.46 23.35 -5.79
C ASN A 2 -2.69 22.13 -6.33
N LEU A 3 -3.36 20.98 -6.53
CA LEU A 3 -2.71 19.77 -7.07
C LEU A 3 -2.25 19.96 -8.52
N GLU A 4 -3.10 20.57 -9.34
CA GLU A 4 -2.79 20.84 -10.75
C GLU A 4 -1.57 21.73 -10.89
N GLU A 5 -1.55 22.86 -10.19
CA GLU A 5 -0.44 23.81 -10.22
C GLU A 5 0.86 23.15 -9.72
N MET A 6 0.79 22.41 -8.62
CA MET A 6 1.95 21.71 -8.05
C MET A 6 2.54 20.67 -9.03
N PHE A 7 1.72 19.76 -9.56
CA PHE A 7 2.22 18.70 -10.44
C PHE A 7 2.64 19.23 -11.82
N THR A 8 1.99 20.28 -12.32
CA THR A 8 2.42 20.95 -13.55
C THR A 8 3.78 21.61 -13.35
N GLN A 9 4.02 22.28 -12.21
CA GLN A 9 5.32 22.88 -11.87
C GLN A 9 6.42 21.82 -11.68
N MET A 10 6.07 20.62 -11.23
CA MET A 10 6.98 19.47 -11.17
C MET A 10 7.25 18.84 -12.55
N GLY A 11 6.62 19.34 -13.63
CA GLY A 11 6.83 18.87 -15.00
C GLY A 11 6.01 17.62 -15.38
N LEU A 12 4.98 17.27 -14.61
CA LEU A 12 4.08 16.18 -14.97
C LEU A 12 2.98 16.63 -15.93
N ASN A 13 2.51 15.69 -16.76
CA ASN A 13 1.29 15.86 -17.53
C ASN A 13 0.08 15.63 -16.61
N VAL A 14 -0.74 16.65 -16.42
CA VAL A 14 -1.90 16.62 -15.53
C VAL A 14 -3.19 16.51 -16.33
N PHE A 15 -4.06 15.58 -15.95
CA PHE A 15 -5.40 15.41 -16.50
C PHE A 15 -6.42 15.61 -15.39
N ILE A 16 -7.45 16.44 -15.65
CA ILE A 16 -8.46 16.79 -14.66
C ILE A 16 -9.82 16.41 -15.22
N HIS A 17 -10.57 15.66 -14.41
CA HIS A 17 -11.94 15.29 -14.69
C HIS A 17 -12.78 15.65 -13.45
N GLU A 18 -13.79 16.48 -13.64
CA GLU A 18 -14.67 16.96 -12.57
C GLU A 18 -16.07 16.37 -12.73
N ASN A 19 -16.76 16.19 -11.60
CA ASN A 19 -18.16 15.73 -11.56
C ASN A 19 -18.41 14.43 -12.36
N CYS A 20 -17.52 13.45 -12.21
CA CYS A 20 -17.63 12.17 -12.93
C CYS A 20 -18.74 11.28 -12.33
N THR A 21 -19.53 10.66 -13.19
CA THR A 21 -20.37 9.51 -12.82
C THR A 21 -19.49 8.30 -12.54
N ALA A 22 -20.04 7.25 -11.92
CA ALA A 22 -19.30 6.00 -11.71
C ALA A 22 -18.77 5.40 -13.02
N GLN A 23 -19.56 5.45 -14.09
CA GLN A 23 -19.12 4.97 -15.40
C GLN A 23 -18.02 5.85 -16.00
N VAL A 24 -18.16 7.18 -15.94
CA VAL A 24 -17.12 8.10 -16.44
C VAL A 24 -15.81 7.91 -15.67
N MET A 25 -15.86 7.68 -14.34
CA MET A 25 -14.66 7.34 -13.57
C MET A 25 -13.98 6.07 -14.09
N ARG A 26 -14.75 5.02 -14.39
CA ARG A 26 -14.21 3.78 -14.95
C ARG A 26 -13.54 4.02 -16.30
N ASP A 27 -14.20 4.75 -17.19
CA ASP A 27 -13.70 5.03 -18.53
C ASP A 27 -12.39 5.84 -18.47
N VAL A 28 -12.35 6.90 -17.66
CA VAL A 28 -11.15 7.73 -17.44
C VAL A 28 -9.97 6.90 -16.91
N ILE A 29 -10.22 6.01 -15.93
CA ILE A 29 -9.18 5.14 -15.37
C ILE A 29 -8.67 4.18 -16.44
N GLU A 30 -9.56 3.54 -17.19
CA GLU A 30 -9.17 2.62 -18.25
C GLU A 30 -8.37 3.31 -19.36
N ASP A 31 -8.79 4.50 -19.78
CA ASP A 31 -8.07 5.29 -20.78
C ASP A 31 -6.70 5.72 -20.26
N PHE A 32 -6.61 6.17 -19.00
CA PHE A 32 -5.34 6.57 -18.39
C PHE A 32 -4.33 5.43 -18.31
N THR A 33 -4.78 4.21 -17.97
CA THR A 33 -3.89 3.03 -17.93
C THR A 33 -3.31 2.65 -19.29
N LYS A 34 -3.89 3.16 -20.38
CA LYS A 34 -3.47 2.93 -21.78
C LYS A 34 -2.84 4.17 -22.42
N TYR A 35 -2.80 5.31 -21.73
CA TYR A 35 -2.47 6.61 -22.30
C TYR A 35 -1.09 6.67 -22.97
N LYS A 36 -0.02 6.54 -22.18
CA LYS A 36 1.36 6.62 -22.66
C LYS A 36 2.31 5.96 -21.66
N GLU A 37 3.44 5.46 -22.15
CA GLU A 37 4.55 5.05 -21.29
C GLU A 37 5.15 6.27 -20.57
N CYS A 38 5.22 6.19 -19.23
CA CYS A 38 5.80 7.20 -18.33
C CYS A 38 6.64 6.51 -17.25
N ASP A 39 7.52 7.22 -16.55
CA ASP A 39 8.37 6.65 -15.49
C ASP A 39 7.64 6.41 -14.17
N MET A 40 6.55 7.15 -13.93
CA MET A 40 5.67 7.02 -12.77
C MET A 40 4.29 7.59 -13.07
N CYS A 41 3.29 7.26 -12.25
CA CYS A 41 1.98 7.89 -12.31
C CYS A 41 1.42 8.22 -10.92
N PHE A 42 0.63 9.29 -10.88
CA PHE A 42 -0.14 9.72 -9.73
C PHE A 42 -1.62 9.72 -10.12
N THR A 43 -2.47 9.17 -9.26
CA THR A 43 -3.92 9.17 -9.45
C THR A 43 -4.57 9.63 -8.14
N PHE A 44 -5.22 10.79 -8.19
CA PHE A 44 -5.97 11.35 -7.08
C PHE A 44 -7.46 11.22 -7.37
N ILE A 45 -8.20 10.58 -6.47
CA ILE A 45 -9.65 10.45 -6.56
C ILE A 45 -10.25 11.11 -5.33
N MET A 46 -10.99 12.19 -5.56
CA MET A 46 -11.60 13.00 -4.50
C MET A 46 -13.12 12.92 -4.67
N SER A 47 -13.80 12.27 -3.73
CA SER A 47 -15.25 12.11 -3.77
C SER A 47 -15.84 11.82 -2.39
N HIS A 48 -17.16 11.66 -2.32
CA HIS A 48 -17.76 10.90 -1.22
C HIS A 48 -17.34 9.44 -1.30
N GLY A 49 -17.41 8.77 -0.15
CA GLY A 49 -17.17 7.35 -0.10
C GLY A 49 -17.68 6.76 1.19
N ARG A 50 -17.66 5.44 1.21
CA ARG A 50 -17.97 4.63 2.37
C ARG A 50 -17.04 3.43 2.43
N GLU A 51 -16.96 2.84 3.61
CA GLU A 51 -16.30 1.55 3.80
C GLU A 51 -17.37 0.51 4.14
N ASP A 52 -17.30 -0.65 3.48
CA ASP A 52 -18.10 -1.82 3.82
C ASP A 52 -17.24 -3.08 3.65
N ASN A 53 -17.26 -3.96 4.65
CA ASN A 53 -16.49 -5.22 4.65
C ASN A 53 -15.00 -5.07 4.25
N ASN A 54 -14.32 -4.04 4.78
CA ASN A 54 -12.93 -3.66 4.44
C ASN A 54 -12.69 -3.26 2.98
N GLU A 55 -13.74 -2.99 2.20
CA GLU A 55 -13.64 -2.41 0.86
C GLU A 55 -14.03 -0.93 0.91
N THR A 56 -13.28 -0.09 0.20
CA THR A 56 -13.61 1.34 0.04
C THR A 56 -14.39 1.53 -1.25
N TYR A 57 -15.57 2.16 -1.15
CA TYR A 57 -16.41 2.50 -2.29
C TYR A 57 -16.33 4.00 -2.55
N ILE A 58 -16.02 4.37 -3.79
CA ILE A 58 -15.97 5.76 -4.27
C ILE A 58 -17.28 6.06 -4.99
N SER A 59 -18.01 7.08 -4.53
CA SER A 59 -19.28 7.49 -5.15
C SER A 59 -19.04 8.38 -6.37
N GLY A 60 -19.78 8.16 -7.45
CA GLY A 60 -19.91 9.12 -8.55
C GLY A 60 -20.99 10.16 -8.27
N ILE A 61 -21.12 11.17 -9.13
CA ILE A 61 -22.20 12.18 -9.02
C ILE A 61 -23.61 11.60 -9.24
N ASP A 62 -23.68 10.37 -9.75
CA ASP A 62 -24.88 9.60 -10.02
C ASP A 62 -25.26 8.66 -8.86
N ASP A 63 -24.61 8.81 -7.69
CA ASP A 63 -24.76 7.98 -6.49
C ASP A 63 -24.43 6.48 -6.71
N LEU A 64 -23.89 6.13 -7.88
CA LEU A 64 -23.32 4.81 -8.14
C LEU A 64 -21.88 4.75 -7.66
N GLU A 65 -21.40 3.55 -7.38
CA GLU A 65 -20.11 3.36 -6.70
C GLU A 65 -19.10 2.56 -7.53
N VAL A 66 -17.83 2.89 -7.31
CA VAL A 66 -16.69 2.15 -7.85
C VAL A 66 -15.84 1.64 -6.67
N PRO A 67 -15.63 0.32 -6.55
CA PRO A 67 -14.75 -0.24 -5.52
C PRO A 67 -13.30 0.16 -5.75
N SER A 68 -12.58 0.51 -4.69
CA SER A 68 -11.16 0.85 -4.73
C SER A 68 -10.31 -0.30 -5.25
N SER A 69 -10.63 -1.55 -4.86
CA SER A 69 -9.96 -2.74 -5.37
C SER A 69 -10.08 -2.91 -6.89
N TRP A 70 -11.21 -2.50 -7.48
CA TRP A 70 -11.36 -2.52 -8.94
C TRP A 70 -10.40 -1.53 -9.58
N ILE A 71 -10.28 -0.33 -9.04
CA ILE A 71 -9.35 0.71 -9.52
C ILE A 71 -7.92 0.21 -9.42
N GLU A 72 -7.50 -0.28 -8.26
CA GLU A 72 -6.17 -0.86 -8.03
C GLU A 72 -5.86 -2.01 -9.00
N SER A 73 -6.86 -2.84 -9.29
CA SER A 73 -6.73 -3.92 -10.28
C SER A 73 -6.37 -3.41 -11.67
N ARG A 74 -6.84 -2.21 -12.06
CA ARG A 74 -6.51 -1.62 -13.38
C ARG A 74 -5.05 -1.19 -13.44
N PHE A 75 -4.45 -0.80 -12.31
CA PHE A 75 -3.06 -0.33 -12.22
C PHE A 75 -2.04 -1.45 -11.99
N ASN A 76 -2.46 -2.68 -11.75
CA ASN A 76 -1.56 -3.81 -11.51
C ASN A 76 -0.62 -4.11 -12.71
N ASN A 77 0.40 -4.92 -12.46
CA ASN A 77 1.42 -5.28 -13.47
C ASN A 77 0.87 -6.02 -14.70
N TYR A 78 -0.33 -6.58 -14.63
CA TYR A 78 -0.96 -7.33 -15.72
C TYR A 78 -1.79 -6.44 -16.65
N ASN A 79 -2.61 -5.57 -16.06
CA ASN A 79 -3.56 -4.71 -16.77
C ASN A 79 -2.92 -3.39 -17.22
N CYS A 80 -1.88 -2.93 -16.53
CA CYS A 80 -1.21 -1.64 -16.76
C CYS A 80 0.22 -1.83 -17.30
N ARG A 81 0.35 -2.54 -18.44
CA ARG A 81 1.66 -2.98 -18.97
C ARG A 81 2.64 -1.85 -19.25
N LEU A 82 2.15 -0.68 -19.70
CA LEU A 82 2.97 0.51 -19.96
C LEU A 82 3.71 1.03 -18.71
N TYR A 83 3.23 0.64 -17.53
CA TYR A 83 3.75 1.05 -16.23
C TYR A 83 4.23 -0.16 -15.42
N HIS A 84 4.56 -1.27 -16.08
CA HIS A 84 5.04 -2.48 -15.43
C HIS A 84 6.37 -2.21 -14.70
N LYS A 85 6.45 -2.59 -13.41
CA LYS A 85 7.60 -2.30 -12.52
C LYS A 85 7.91 -0.80 -12.31
N LYS A 86 6.96 0.08 -12.63
CA LYS A 86 7.09 1.53 -12.41
C LYS A 86 6.27 1.97 -11.18
N PRO A 87 6.71 2.99 -10.43
CA PRO A 87 5.97 3.50 -9.28
C PRO A 87 4.57 4.02 -9.67
N LYS A 88 3.56 3.62 -8.90
CA LYS A 88 2.16 4.05 -9.06
C LYS A 88 1.66 4.52 -7.70
N LEU A 89 1.28 5.79 -7.61
CA LEU A 89 0.69 6.35 -6.40
C LEU A 89 -0.80 6.59 -6.63
N LEU A 90 -1.64 5.91 -5.85
CA LEU A 90 -3.08 6.09 -5.84
C LEU A 90 -3.46 6.72 -4.50
N ILE A 91 -4.13 7.87 -4.52
CA ILE A 91 -4.57 8.60 -3.34
C ILE A 91 -6.08 8.82 -3.43
N TYR A 92 -6.79 8.32 -2.42
CA TYR A 92 -8.24 8.47 -2.30
C TYR A 92 -8.55 9.47 -1.19
N GLN A 93 -9.07 10.64 -1.55
CA GLN A 93 -9.67 11.60 -0.61
C GLN A 93 -11.17 11.30 -0.53
N VAL A 94 -11.53 10.31 0.27
CA VAL A 94 -12.90 9.85 0.47
C VAL A 94 -13.15 9.55 1.95
N CYS A 95 -14.40 9.68 2.39
CA CYS A 95 -14.79 9.22 3.72
C CYS A 95 -14.76 7.70 3.80
N ARG A 96 -14.35 7.16 4.96
CA ARG A 96 -14.31 5.70 5.23
C ARG A 96 -14.98 5.32 6.55
N GLY A 97 -15.87 6.19 7.04
CA GLY A 97 -16.50 6.06 8.35
C GLY A 97 -15.76 6.82 9.44
N PRO A 98 -16.20 6.68 10.72
CA PRO A 98 -15.58 7.36 11.85
C PRO A 98 -14.17 6.81 12.13
N ARG A 99 -13.31 7.66 12.68
CA ARG A 99 -11.96 7.25 13.09
C ARG A 99 -12.03 6.26 14.24
N SER A 100 -11.65 5.01 13.98
CA SER A 100 -11.67 3.91 14.98
C SER A 100 -10.28 3.42 15.38
N TYR A 101 -9.24 3.73 14.60
CA TYR A 101 -7.86 3.29 14.84
C TYR A 101 -6.90 4.49 14.87
N GLU A 102 -5.91 4.41 15.76
CA GLU A 102 -4.86 5.41 16.01
C GLU A 102 -3.63 4.68 16.57
N ASP A 103 -2.42 5.10 16.17
CA ASP A 103 -1.15 4.59 16.70
C ASP A 103 -0.98 3.06 16.65
N MET A 104 -1.42 2.43 15.57
CA MET A 104 -1.32 0.97 15.39
C MET A 104 -0.52 0.58 14.14
N LEU A 105 0.41 -0.37 14.31
CA LEU A 105 1.12 -1.03 13.21
C LEU A 105 0.80 -2.53 13.24
N ILE A 106 0.14 -3.03 12.21
CA ILE A 106 -0.33 -4.42 12.14
C ILE A 106 0.56 -5.18 11.16
N GLY A 107 1.35 -6.13 11.64
CA GLY A 107 2.22 -6.97 10.81
C GLY A 107 1.63 -8.36 10.53
N HIS A 108 1.66 -8.78 9.27
CA HIS A 108 1.27 -10.11 8.82
C HIS A 108 2.47 -10.85 8.22
N SER A 109 2.60 -12.13 8.56
CA SER A 109 3.70 -12.97 8.06
C SER A 109 3.63 -13.22 6.55
N THR A 110 2.45 -13.08 5.95
CA THR A 110 2.18 -13.34 4.55
C THR A 110 1.05 -12.47 4.02
N MET A 111 1.01 -12.25 2.70
CA MET A 111 -0.14 -11.66 2.02
C MET A 111 -1.41 -12.48 2.24
N TYR A 112 -2.57 -11.82 2.21
CA TYR A 112 -3.88 -12.46 2.31
C TYR A 112 -4.05 -13.59 1.28
N GLY A 113 -4.48 -14.78 1.75
CA GLY A 113 -4.67 -15.96 0.91
C GLY A 113 -3.42 -16.84 0.70
N TYR A 114 -2.26 -16.45 1.22
CA TYR A 114 -1.00 -17.21 1.10
C TYR A 114 -0.63 -17.93 2.40
N LYS A 115 0.26 -18.94 2.31
CA LYS A 115 0.70 -19.75 3.46
C LYS A 115 1.98 -19.19 4.08
N ALA A 116 2.07 -19.24 5.41
CA ALA A 116 3.30 -18.94 6.14
C ALA A 116 4.14 -20.21 6.35
N HIS A 117 5.44 -20.14 6.11
CA HIS A 117 6.35 -21.27 6.25
C HIS A 117 6.82 -21.46 7.69
N ARG A 118 6.87 -22.73 8.12
CA ARG A 118 7.41 -23.15 9.41
C ARG A 118 8.43 -24.26 9.23
N ASP A 119 9.63 -24.02 9.74
CA ASP A 119 10.66 -25.02 9.92
C ASP A 119 10.42 -25.76 11.26
N PRO A 120 10.47 -27.10 11.31
CA PRO A 120 10.25 -27.86 12.53
C PRO A 120 11.24 -27.55 13.66
N ASP A 121 12.49 -27.24 13.32
CA ASP A 121 13.58 -27.07 14.28
C ASP A 121 13.84 -25.60 14.59
N ARG A 122 13.67 -24.71 13.59
CA ARG A 122 13.98 -23.26 13.71
C ARG A 122 12.76 -22.37 13.97
N GLY A 123 11.56 -22.91 13.82
CA GLY A 123 10.31 -22.14 13.96
C GLY A 123 9.85 -21.48 12.65
N THR A 124 9.01 -20.44 12.74
CA THR A 124 8.47 -19.79 11.54
C THR A 124 9.49 -18.83 10.94
N TRP A 125 9.54 -18.78 9.61
CA TRP A 125 10.52 -17.93 8.93
C TRP A 125 10.37 -16.45 9.28
N TYR A 126 9.13 -16.00 9.43
CA TYR A 126 8.82 -14.61 9.75
C TYR A 126 9.29 -14.22 11.15
N ILE A 127 8.97 -15.03 12.17
CA ILE A 127 9.34 -14.70 13.56
C ILE A 127 10.85 -14.83 13.76
N GLU A 128 11.49 -15.82 13.14
CA GLU A 128 12.94 -15.95 13.20
C GLU A 128 13.63 -14.71 12.62
N LEU A 129 13.18 -14.20 11.46
CA LEU A 129 13.71 -12.98 10.87
C LEU A 129 13.41 -11.73 11.71
N ILE A 130 12.23 -11.64 12.32
CA ILE A 130 11.93 -10.55 13.27
C ILE A 130 12.96 -10.55 14.39
N CYS A 131 13.19 -11.69 15.05
CA CYS A 131 14.18 -11.78 16.12
C CYS A 131 15.57 -11.36 15.64
N MET A 132 16.04 -11.89 14.51
CA MET A 132 17.36 -11.56 13.96
C MET A 132 17.49 -10.06 13.66
N VAL A 133 16.54 -9.48 12.91
CA VAL A 133 16.58 -8.07 12.50
C VAL A 133 16.47 -7.14 13.70
N PHE A 134 15.61 -7.45 14.67
CA PHE A 134 15.42 -6.61 15.85
C PHE A 134 16.65 -6.68 16.76
N MET A 135 17.24 -7.87 16.97
CA MET A 135 18.48 -7.97 17.73
C MET A 135 19.63 -7.17 17.10
N GLU A 136 19.68 -7.11 15.76
CA GLU A 136 20.75 -6.41 15.03
C GLU A 136 20.52 -4.89 14.94
N HIS A 137 19.28 -4.44 14.79
CA HIS A 137 18.99 -3.06 14.36
C HIS A 137 18.00 -2.28 15.25
N ALA A 138 17.42 -2.88 16.30
CA ALA A 138 16.42 -2.17 17.12
C ALA A 138 16.99 -0.98 17.93
N HIS A 139 18.33 -0.87 18.00
CA HIS A 139 19.03 0.21 18.69
C HIS A 139 19.08 1.52 17.89
N ASP A 140 18.96 1.47 16.56
CA ASP A 140 19.15 2.64 15.68
C ASP A 140 18.07 2.78 14.58
N THR A 141 17.15 1.82 14.47
CA THR A 141 16.19 1.74 13.38
C THR A 141 14.76 1.67 13.93
N HIS A 142 13.86 2.50 13.40
CA HIS A 142 12.45 2.50 13.82
C HIS A 142 11.68 1.28 13.29
N VAL A 143 10.62 0.87 14.01
CA VAL A 143 9.92 -0.40 13.81
C VAL A 143 9.43 -0.64 12.37
N GLU A 144 8.88 0.38 11.68
CA GLU A 144 8.48 0.21 10.27
C GLU A 144 9.64 -0.21 9.35
N GLU A 145 10.82 0.37 9.52
CA GLU A 145 11.98 0.03 8.71
C GLU A 145 12.54 -1.35 9.10
N LEU A 146 12.44 -1.74 10.38
CA LEU A 146 12.74 -3.10 10.81
C LEU A 146 11.83 -4.11 10.08
N LEU A 147 10.53 -3.85 9.98
CA LEU A 147 9.60 -4.75 9.26
C LEU A 147 9.88 -4.82 7.75
N LYS A 148 10.30 -3.72 7.13
CA LYS A 148 10.77 -3.75 5.72
C LYS A 148 12.02 -4.62 5.56
N ARG A 149 12.97 -4.55 6.49
CA ARG A 149 14.16 -5.42 6.49
C ARG A 149 13.80 -6.89 6.69
N VAL A 150 12.80 -7.20 7.53
CA VAL A 150 12.26 -8.56 7.68
C VAL A 150 11.72 -9.09 6.35
N ASP A 151 10.96 -8.28 5.59
CA ASP A 151 10.46 -8.68 4.27
C ASP A 151 11.61 -8.93 3.27
N VAL A 152 12.64 -8.08 3.28
CA VAL A 152 13.86 -8.28 2.48
C VAL A 152 14.54 -9.60 2.85
N GLY A 153 14.57 -9.96 4.13
CA GLY A 153 15.08 -11.24 4.61
C GLY A 153 14.22 -12.43 4.13
N LEU A 154 12.89 -12.29 4.18
CA LEU A 154 11.95 -13.34 3.76
C LEU A 154 12.10 -13.65 2.27
N ARG A 155 12.27 -12.63 1.42
CA ARG A 155 12.47 -12.81 -0.03
C ARG A 155 13.70 -13.63 -0.40
N LYS A 156 14.68 -13.74 0.52
CA LYS A 156 15.89 -14.56 0.32
C LYS A 156 15.68 -16.01 0.72
N ARG A 157 14.58 -16.33 1.43
CA ARG A 157 14.24 -17.72 1.80
C ARG A 157 13.41 -18.34 0.67
N ILE A 158 13.92 -19.42 0.11
CA ILE A 158 13.28 -20.15 -0.99
C ILE A 158 13.07 -21.59 -0.50
N SER A 159 11.86 -22.11 -0.65
CA SER A 159 11.57 -23.54 -0.54
C SER A 159 11.22 -24.09 -1.92
N GLU A 160 11.21 -25.41 -2.09
CA GLU A 160 10.94 -26.07 -3.37
C GLU A 160 9.63 -25.57 -4.03
N ASP A 161 8.62 -25.19 -3.22
CA ASP A 161 7.28 -24.84 -3.71
C ASP A 161 6.75 -23.47 -3.23
N SER A 162 7.51 -22.67 -2.49
CA SER A 162 6.98 -21.38 -2.00
C SER A 162 8.02 -20.30 -1.66
N VAL A 163 7.63 -19.06 -1.96
CA VAL A 163 8.22 -17.82 -1.46
C VAL A 163 7.24 -17.16 -0.50
N GLN A 164 7.73 -16.39 0.47
CA GLN A 164 6.91 -15.70 1.44
C GLN A 164 7.17 -14.18 1.38
N THR A 165 6.10 -13.38 1.40
CA THR A 165 6.16 -11.92 1.42
C THR A 165 5.31 -11.43 2.58
N SER A 166 5.95 -10.78 3.56
CA SER A 166 5.24 -10.19 4.69
C SER A 166 4.59 -8.86 4.28
N THR A 167 3.56 -8.47 5.01
CA THR A 167 2.91 -7.18 4.82
C THR A 167 2.68 -6.53 6.17
N PHE A 168 2.56 -5.21 6.19
CA PHE A 168 2.07 -4.50 7.36
C PHE A 168 1.15 -3.37 6.95
N THR A 169 0.25 -3.01 7.85
CA THR A 169 -0.67 -1.88 7.72
C THR A 169 -0.34 -0.87 8.80
N ASN A 170 -0.05 0.37 8.39
CA ASN A 170 0.13 1.50 9.29
C ASN A 170 -1.20 2.25 9.45
N HIS A 171 -1.74 2.25 10.67
CA HIS A 171 -2.92 3.02 11.07
C HIS A 171 -2.50 4.23 11.94
N GLY A 172 -1.78 5.18 11.34
CA GLY A 172 -1.33 6.39 12.02
C GLY A 172 -0.18 6.18 13.01
N PHE A 173 0.54 5.07 12.92
CA PHE A 173 1.70 4.77 13.74
C PHE A 173 2.90 5.65 13.36
N HIS A 174 3.39 6.42 14.32
CA HIS A 174 4.56 7.26 14.18
C HIS A 174 5.89 6.49 14.30
N ASN A 175 7.00 7.12 13.94
CA ASN A 175 8.33 6.53 14.10
C ASN A 175 8.56 6.12 15.56
N CYS A 176 8.67 4.82 15.79
CA CYS A 176 8.90 4.22 17.10
C CYS A 176 10.25 3.49 17.10
N TYR A 177 11.13 3.89 18.01
CA TYR A 177 12.41 3.24 18.27
C TYR A 177 12.32 2.44 19.57
N ILE A 178 12.87 1.22 19.59
CA ILE A 178 12.79 0.34 20.76
C ILE A 178 13.80 0.75 21.84
N HIS A 179 14.96 1.29 21.42
CA HIS A 179 16.06 1.69 22.32
C HIS A 179 16.41 0.62 23.38
N PRO A 180 16.71 -0.63 22.99
CA PRO A 180 17.07 -1.68 23.93
C PRO A 180 18.31 -1.28 24.74
N GLY A 181 18.26 -1.51 26.06
CA GLY A 181 19.36 -1.23 26.97
C GLY A 181 19.42 0.20 27.53
N ILE A 182 18.52 1.10 27.09
CA ILE A 182 18.33 2.40 27.73
C ILE A 182 17.21 2.24 28.77
N TYR A 183 17.60 2.21 30.04
CA TYR A 183 16.68 2.21 31.17
C TYR A 183 16.86 3.55 31.90
N GLU A 184 15.79 4.34 32.01
CA GLU A 184 15.78 5.46 32.94
C GLU A 184 15.61 4.89 34.36
N GLU A 185 16.45 5.32 35.31
CA GLU A 185 16.34 4.96 36.73
C GLU A 185 15.10 5.57 37.39
#